data_AF-A0A946QYB5-F1
#
_entry.id   AF-A0A946QYB5-F1
#
_cell.length_a   1.000
_cell.length_b   1.000
_cell.length_c   1.000
_cell.angle_alpha   90.00
_cell.angle_beta   90.00
_cell.angle_gamma   90.00
#
_symmetry.space_group_name_H-M   'P 1'
#
loop_
_entity.id
_entity.type
_entity.pdbx_description
1 polymer ?
#
loop_
_entity_poly.entity_id
_entity_poly.type
_entity_poly.pdbx_seq_one_letter_code
_entity_poly.pdbx_strand_id
1 'polypeptide(L)'
;IKKPLISIFAGTHGVAESIFDEDIVNIAKEELKAVSDGSSGVRGIAKSLQAAFKVYELGVEYPSTNFTKGPSLSEKDCAAAIAFGMEVVAEGADVIAIGSAGLETNTAAIAIATSLYEESPVDYFKGTHKKNTLRLKAVKKGIKRHKASLNSPLDILRCYGGRDIAGMLGAIIAARHQCIPVILDGFSVCIAAAILHSINEDSISHCFAGHVTTECGHKALLERISLIPIHDMGIGIGDGTGAAFALNTMRLNCEALSTIIEK
;
A
#
# COMPACT_ATOMS: atom_id res chain seq x y z
N ILE A 1 15.11 -18.60 2.07
CA ILE A 1 14.83 -17.42 1.21
C ILE A 1 16.16 -16.87 0.71
N LYS A 2 16.45 -17.00 -0.59
CA LYS A 2 17.69 -16.60 -1.26
C LYS A 2 17.53 -15.34 -2.11
N LYS A 3 16.34 -15.12 -2.69
CA LYS A 3 16.01 -13.96 -3.53
C LYS A 3 14.86 -13.12 -2.92
N PRO A 4 15.06 -12.48 -1.76
CA PRO A 4 14.04 -11.57 -1.22
C PRO A 4 14.01 -10.26 -2.00
N LEU A 5 12.81 -9.79 -2.33
CA LEU A 5 12.58 -8.52 -3.00
C LEU A 5 11.78 -7.58 -2.10
N ILE A 6 12.27 -6.36 -1.89
CA ILE A 6 11.52 -5.25 -1.31
C ILE A 6 11.13 -4.31 -2.45
N SER A 7 9.83 -4.10 -2.62
CA SER A 7 9.26 -3.30 -3.71
C SER A 7 8.46 -2.14 -3.15
N ILE A 8 8.85 -0.92 -3.50
CA ILE A 8 8.17 0.30 -3.06
C ILE A 8 7.38 0.89 -4.21
N PHE A 9 6.09 1.10 -4.00
CA PHE A 9 5.20 1.72 -4.99
C PHE A 9 5.01 3.20 -4.63
N ALA A 10 5.34 4.07 -5.57
CA ALA A 10 5.30 5.52 -5.36
C ALA A 10 4.36 6.17 -6.37
N GLY A 11 3.47 7.02 -5.88
CA GLY A 11 2.52 7.76 -6.69
C GLY A 11 2.16 9.08 -6.04
N THR A 12 1.37 9.90 -6.75
CA THR A 12 0.89 11.17 -6.22
C THR A 12 -0.59 11.30 -6.46
N HIS A 13 -1.33 11.65 -5.41
CA HIS A 13 -2.79 11.73 -5.44
C HIS A 13 -3.23 13.17 -5.52
N GLY A 14 -4.05 13.54 -6.51
CA GLY A 14 -4.52 14.92 -6.69
C GLY A 14 -5.38 15.45 -5.52
N VAL A 15 -5.81 14.58 -4.59
CA VAL A 15 -6.43 15.02 -3.33
C VAL A 15 -5.49 15.89 -2.49
N ALA A 16 -4.17 15.75 -2.67
CA ALA A 16 -3.15 16.57 -2.02
C ALA A 16 -3.35 18.07 -2.25
N GLU A 17 -3.86 18.48 -3.42
CA GLU A 17 -4.22 19.88 -3.73
C GLU A 17 -5.26 20.47 -2.74
N SER A 18 -5.99 19.63 -2.02
CA SER A 18 -7.00 20.07 -1.04
C SER A 18 -6.45 20.15 0.39
N ILE A 19 -5.17 19.81 0.57
CA ILE A 19 -4.53 19.56 1.87
C ILE A 19 -3.27 20.42 2.03
N PHE A 20 -2.53 20.61 0.95
CA PHE A 20 -1.31 21.41 0.90
C PHE A 20 -1.55 22.70 0.12
N ASP A 21 -0.91 23.77 0.59
CA ASP A 21 -0.89 25.07 -0.09
C ASP A 21 0.35 25.21 -1.02
N GLU A 22 1.22 24.21 -1.01
CA GLU A 22 2.50 24.15 -1.73
C GLU A 22 2.40 23.27 -2.99
N ASP A 23 3.45 23.28 -3.82
CA ASP A 23 3.54 22.42 -5.00
C ASP A 23 3.66 20.95 -4.59
N ILE A 24 2.55 20.22 -4.76
CA ILE A 24 2.44 18.80 -4.40
C ILE A 24 3.41 17.90 -5.18
N VAL A 25 3.82 18.30 -6.39
CA VAL A 25 4.76 17.50 -7.19
C VAL A 25 6.16 17.59 -6.59
N ASN A 26 6.56 18.78 -6.12
CA ASN A 26 7.87 18.93 -5.46
C ASN A 26 7.92 18.17 -4.14
N ILE A 27 6.86 18.22 -3.33
CA ILE A 27 6.76 17.43 -2.09
C ILE A 27 6.90 15.94 -2.40
N ALA A 28 6.15 15.44 -3.39
CA ALA A 28 6.19 14.03 -3.73
C ALA A 28 7.57 13.59 -4.26
N LYS A 29 8.26 14.45 -5.02
CA LYS A 29 9.65 14.20 -5.47
C LYS A 29 10.63 14.13 -4.32
N GLU A 30 10.50 15.01 -3.32
CA GLU A 30 11.37 15.00 -2.15
C GLU A 30 11.19 13.73 -1.30
N GLU A 31 9.93 13.31 -1.08
CA GLU A 31 9.61 12.04 -0.40
C GLU A 31 10.21 10.84 -1.16
N LEU A 32 9.99 10.76 -2.49
CA LEU A 32 10.55 9.70 -3.31
C LEU A 32 12.08 9.70 -3.33
N LYS A 33 12.70 10.88 -3.36
CA LYS A 33 14.15 11.01 -3.32
C LYS A 33 14.73 10.44 -2.04
N ALA A 34 14.08 10.63 -0.89
CA ALA A 34 14.53 10.05 0.37
C ALA A 34 14.54 8.50 0.33
N VAL A 35 13.55 7.90 -0.34
CA VAL A 35 13.49 6.44 -0.57
C VAL A 35 14.60 5.98 -1.52
N SER A 36 14.82 6.73 -2.60
CA SER A 36 15.72 6.37 -3.69
C SER A 36 17.21 6.55 -3.34
N ASP A 37 17.56 7.69 -2.73
CA ASP A 37 18.93 8.05 -2.34
C ASP A 37 19.39 7.37 -1.04
N GLY A 38 18.47 6.64 -0.39
CA GLY A 38 18.78 5.71 0.70
C GLY A 38 18.84 6.33 2.09
N SER A 39 18.26 7.51 2.27
CA SER A 39 18.02 8.08 3.60
C SER A 39 16.78 7.50 4.29
N SER A 40 15.94 6.75 3.57
CA SER A 40 14.82 6.01 4.16
C SER A 40 15.27 4.81 5.00
N GLY A 41 14.54 4.53 6.08
CA GLY A 41 14.83 3.41 6.99
C GLY A 41 14.83 2.05 6.28
N VAL A 42 13.88 1.84 5.35
CA VAL A 42 13.78 0.60 4.58
C VAL A 42 15.03 0.30 3.76
N ARG A 43 15.74 1.32 3.26
CA ARG A 43 16.94 1.11 2.44
C ARG A 43 18.09 0.49 3.24
N GLY A 44 18.29 0.99 4.46
CA GLY A 44 19.28 0.42 5.38
C GLY A 44 18.97 -1.04 5.72
N ILE A 45 17.70 -1.35 5.95
CA ILE A 45 17.25 -2.72 6.23
C ILE A 45 17.45 -3.62 5.01
N ALA A 46 17.04 -3.18 3.81
CA ALA A 46 17.23 -3.93 2.57
C ALA A 46 18.69 -4.32 2.35
N LYS A 47 19.62 -3.39 2.58
CA LYS A 47 21.07 -3.64 2.51
C LYS A 47 21.52 -4.70 3.52
N SER A 48 21.09 -4.59 4.78
CA SER A 48 21.43 -5.56 5.83
C SER A 48 20.88 -6.96 5.54
N LEU A 49 19.69 -7.03 4.93
CA LEU A 49 19.08 -8.28 4.49
C LEU A 49 19.63 -8.78 3.15
N GLN A 50 20.50 -8.05 2.46
CA GLN A 50 20.91 -8.36 1.08
C GLN A 50 19.70 -8.60 0.17
N ALA A 51 18.61 -7.87 0.39
CA ALA A 51 17.41 -7.95 -0.40
C ALA A 51 17.53 -7.07 -1.65
N ALA A 52 17.02 -7.56 -2.77
CA ALA A 52 16.79 -6.70 -3.93
C ALA A 52 15.82 -5.58 -3.51
N PHE A 53 16.11 -4.36 -3.94
CA PHE A 53 15.29 -3.19 -3.61
C PHE A 53 14.91 -2.49 -4.90
N LYS A 54 13.61 -2.33 -5.14
CA LYS A 54 13.07 -1.68 -6.34
C LYS A 54 12.01 -0.66 -5.99
N VAL A 55 12.03 0.44 -6.72
CA VAL A 55 11.03 1.49 -6.64
C VAL A 55 10.26 1.50 -7.96
N TYR A 56 8.94 1.41 -7.85
CA TYR A 56 8.00 1.44 -8.96
C TYR A 56 7.31 2.80 -8.95
N GLU A 57 7.79 3.70 -9.82
CA GLU A 57 7.26 5.05 -9.95
C GLU A 57 6.02 5.07 -10.85
N LEU A 58 4.87 5.36 -10.25
CA LEU A 58 3.56 5.32 -10.87
C LEU A 58 2.99 6.74 -11.00
N GLY A 59 3.74 7.58 -11.71
CA GLY A 59 3.31 8.94 -12.05
C GLY A 59 3.44 9.95 -10.90
N VAL A 60 4.62 9.99 -10.25
CA VAL A 60 4.91 10.97 -9.19
C VAL A 60 4.83 12.42 -9.69
N GLU A 61 5.27 12.67 -10.93
CA GLU A 61 5.17 14.01 -11.55
C GLU A 61 3.79 14.31 -12.14
N TYR A 62 2.93 13.31 -12.24
CA TYR A 62 1.63 13.39 -12.90
C TYR A 62 0.53 12.90 -11.96
N PRO A 63 0.13 13.71 -10.96
CA PRO A 63 -0.84 13.30 -9.95
C PRO A 63 -2.10 12.68 -10.55
N SER A 64 -2.68 11.69 -9.88
CA SER A 64 -4.02 11.21 -10.23
C SER A 64 -5.05 12.33 -10.06
N THR A 65 -6.22 12.19 -10.69
CA THR A 65 -7.27 13.21 -10.55
C THR A 65 -7.70 13.31 -9.10
N ASN A 66 -7.94 14.52 -8.61
CA ASN A 66 -8.51 14.72 -7.28
C ASN A 66 -9.89 14.07 -7.21
N PHE A 67 -10.04 13.01 -6.39
CA PHE A 67 -11.26 12.23 -6.32
C PHE A 67 -12.49 13.05 -5.85
N THR A 68 -12.28 14.24 -5.26
CA THR A 68 -13.36 15.15 -4.89
C THR A 68 -13.95 15.93 -6.07
N LYS A 69 -13.25 15.93 -7.22
CA LYS A 69 -13.62 16.61 -8.47
C LYS A 69 -14.08 15.62 -9.56
N GLY A 70 -13.58 14.38 -9.55
CA GLY A 70 -13.87 13.35 -10.56
C GLY A 70 -13.41 11.97 -10.10
N PRO A 71 -13.55 10.92 -10.92
CA PRO A 71 -12.87 9.65 -10.62
C PRO A 71 -11.35 9.87 -10.66
N SER A 72 -10.62 9.26 -9.72
CA SER A 72 -9.17 9.44 -9.62
C SER A 72 -8.41 8.97 -10.85
N LEU A 73 -8.81 7.81 -11.39
CA LEU A 73 -8.26 7.21 -12.60
C LEU A 73 -9.36 6.96 -13.64
N SER A 74 -8.98 6.99 -14.91
CA SER A 74 -9.78 6.35 -15.95
C SER A 74 -9.70 4.82 -15.81
N GLU A 75 -10.63 4.10 -16.42
CA GLU A 75 -10.56 2.63 -16.46
C GLU A 75 -9.26 2.14 -17.11
N LYS A 76 -8.85 2.78 -18.20
CA LYS A 76 -7.60 2.48 -18.91
C LYS A 76 -6.37 2.72 -18.04
N ASP A 77 -6.32 3.85 -17.34
CA ASP A 77 -5.17 4.17 -16.47
C ASP A 77 -5.10 3.25 -15.25
N CYS A 78 -6.26 2.87 -14.69
CA CYS A 78 -6.33 1.90 -13.60
C CYS A 78 -5.80 0.53 -14.05
N ALA A 79 -6.29 0.03 -15.18
CA ALA A 79 -5.84 -1.24 -15.75
C ALA A 79 -4.34 -1.21 -16.11
N ALA A 80 -3.84 -0.11 -16.68
CA ALA A 80 -2.44 0.06 -17.00
C ALA A 80 -1.55 0.07 -15.74
N ALA A 81 -1.98 0.73 -14.67
CA ALA A 81 -1.25 0.75 -13.40
C ALA A 81 -1.23 -0.63 -12.73
N ILE A 82 -2.33 -1.38 -12.77
CA ILE A 82 -2.38 -2.78 -12.32
C ILE A 82 -1.38 -3.62 -13.13
N ALA A 83 -1.41 -3.53 -14.46
CA ALA A 83 -0.51 -4.27 -15.33
C ALA A 83 0.96 -3.92 -15.05
N PHE A 84 1.29 -2.65 -14.86
CA PHE A 84 2.64 -2.24 -14.48
C PHE A 84 3.08 -2.82 -13.13
N GLY A 85 2.18 -2.90 -12.16
CA GLY A 85 2.46 -3.54 -10.87
C GLY A 85 2.71 -5.04 -10.97
N MET A 86 2.11 -5.71 -11.95
CA MET A 86 2.34 -7.15 -12.19
C MET A 86 3.78 -7.45 -12.60
N GLU A 87 4.51 -6.50 -13.18
CA GLU A 87 5.92 -6.66 -13.57
C GLU A 87 6.86 -6.89 -12.38
N VAL A 88 6.38 -6.74 -11.14
CA VAL A 88 7.18 -6.98 -9.92
C VAL A 88 7.82 -8.37 -9.87
N VAL A 89 7.19 -9.36 -10.51
CA VAL A 89 7.64 -10.75 -10.53
C VAL A 89 8.58 -11.08 -11.70
N ALA A 90 8.82 -10.14 -12.63
CA ALA A 90 9.49 -10.41 -13.91
C ALA A 90 10.90 -10.99 -13.76
N GLU A 91 11.64 -10.57 -12.73
CA GLU A 91 13.00 -11.07 -12.44
C GLU A 91 13.04 -12.27 -11.47
N GLY A 92 11.87 -12.70 -10.99
CA GLY A 92 11.70 -13.75 -9.99
C GLY A 92 12.08 -13.31 -8.57
N ALA A 93 11.30 -13.78 -7.59
CA ALA A 93 11.57 -13.57 -6.17
C ALA A 93 11.08 -14.78 -5.37
N ASP A 94 11.74 -15.09 -4.26
CA ASP A 94 11.26 -16.12 -3.33
C ASP A 94 10.17 -15.58 -2.39
N VAL A 95 10.16 -14.26 -2.18
CA VAL A 95 9.21 -13.51 -1.35
C VAL A 95 9.28 -12.04 -1.74
N ILE A 96 8.13 -11.35 -1.70
CA ILE A 96 8.03 -9.92 -2.01
C ILE A 96 7.50 -9.17 -0.79
N ALA A 97 8.28 -8.24 -0.25
CA ALA A 97 7.82 -7.26 0.73
C ALA A 97 7.38 -5.99 0.00
N ILE A 98 6.11 -5.59 0.17
CA ILE A 98 5.54 -4.42 -0.52
C ILE A 98 5.45 -3.25 0.45
N GLY A 99 5.98 -2.10 0.02
CA GLY A 99 5.85 -0.81 0.69
C GLY A 99 5.22 0.24 -0.21
N SER A 100 4.84 1.36 0.39
CA SER A 100 4.24 2.52 -0.30
C SER A 100 4.99 3.79 0.09
N ALA A 101 5.28 4.65 -0.89
CA ALA A 101 5.93 5.94 -0.70
C ALA A 101 5.28 7.02 -1.59
N GLY A 102 3.97 7.22 -1.42
CA GLY A 102 3.18 8.13 -2.25
C GLY A 102 2.50 9.23 -1.46
N LEU A 103 2.53 10.46 -2.00
CA LEU A 103 1.93 11.63 -1.37
C LEU A 103 0.39 11.50 -1.33
N GLU A 104 -0.14 11.52 -0.10
CA GLU A 104 -1.57 11.35 0.22
C GLU A 104 -2.20 10.01 -0.19
N THR A 105 -1.37 8.97 -0.40
CA THR A 105 -1.85 7.59 -0.59
C THR A 105 -2.75 7.13 0.54
N ASN A 106 -2.41 7.48 1.79
CA ASN A 106 -3.19 7.09 2.95
C ASN A 106 -4.59 7.70 2.96
N THR A 107 -4.74 8.94 2.48
CA THR A 107 -6.06 9.59 2.37
C THR A 107 -6.93 8.88 1.33
N ALA A 108 -6.35 8.47 0.21
CA ALA A 108 -7.03 7.65 -0.79
C ALA A 108 -7.38 6.25 -0.23
N ALA A 109 -6.45 5.62 0.48
CA ALA A 109 -6.65 4.33 1.13
C ALA A 109 -7.80 4.36 2.15
N ILE A 110 -7.91 5.43 2.94
CA ILE A 110 -9.02 5.64 3.88
C ILE A 110 -10.35 5.80 3.13
N ALA A 111 -10.39 6.53 2.01
CA ALA A 111 -11.60 6.65 1.19
C ALA A 111 -12.05 5.28 0.64
N ILE A 112 -11.10 4.45 0.21
CA ILE A 112 -11.36 3.06 -0.21
C ILE A 112 -11.90 2.23 0.96
N ALA A 113 -11.23 2.23 2.11
CA ALA A 113 -11.66 1.48 3.30
C ALA A 113 -13.08 1.85 3.73
N THR A 114 -13.35 3.17 3.79
CA THR A 114 -14.66 3.71 4.15
C THR A 114 -15.74 3.26 3.16
N SER A 115 -15.40 3.17 1.86
CA SER A 115 -16.34 2.73 0.83
C SER A 115 -16.53 1.21 0.79
N LEU A 116 -15.51 0.42 1.11
CA LEU A 116 -15.59 -1.05 1.12
C LEU A 116 -16.40 -1.56 2.32
N TYR A 117 -16.25 -0.92 3.48
CA TYR A 117 -16.81 -1.41 4.74
C TYR A 117 -17.96 -0.56 5.27
N GLU A 118 -18.37 0.48 4.54
CA GLU A 118 -19.46 1.41 4.89
C GLU A 118 -19.29 2.12 6.26
N GLU A 119 -18.05 2.42 6.62
CA GLU A 119 -17.71 2.95 7.94
C GLU A 119 -17.69 4.47 8.00
N SER A 120 -17.51 5.01 9.21
CA SER A 120 -17.27 6.44 9.38
C SER A 120 -15.81 6.77 9.07
N PRO A 121 -15.52 7.71 8.15
CA PRO A 121 -14.14 8.13 7.88
C PRO A 121 -13.52 8.88 9.07
N VAL A 122 -14.31 9.26 10.08
CA VAL A 122 -13.81 9.95 11.29
C VAL A 122 -12.86 9.06 12.08
N ASP A 123 -13.13 7.76 12.11
CA ASP A 123 -12.39 6.80 12.95
C ASP A 123 -10.95 6.57 12.44
N TYR A 124 -10.67 6.97 11.20
CA TYR A 124 -9.36 6.88 10.56
C TYR A 124 -8.46 8.11 10.80
N PHE A 125 -8.99 9.20 11.37
CA PHE A 125 -8.21 10.41 11.63
C PHE A 125 -8.15 10.72 13.13
N LYS A 126 -6.96 10.56 13.74
CA LYS A 126 -6.71 10.99 15.12
C LYS A 126 -6.39 12.49 15.22
N GLY A 127 -6.86 13.11 16.30
CA GLY A 127 -6.49 14.47 16.70
C GLY A 127 -7.08 15.59 15.84
N THR A 128 -6.83 16.84 16.26
CA THR A 128 -7.40 18.06 15.65
C THR A 128 -6.43 18.76 14.68
N HIS A 129 -5.42 18.05 14.17
CA HIS A 129 -4.46 18.64 13.25
C HIS A 129 -5.17 19.19 12.00
N LYS A 130 -4.81 20.42 11.57
CA LYS A 130 -5.46 21.13 10.45
C LYS A 130 -5.57 20.24 9.20
N LYS A 131 -4.48 19.56 8.83
CA LYS A 131 -4.44 18.63 7.67
C LYS A 131 -5.40 17.44 7.83
N ASN A 132 -5.58 16.89 9.03
CA ASN A 132 -6.52 15.78 9.26
C ASN A 132 -7.97 16.22 9.06
N THR A 133 -8.31 17.45 9.44
CA THR A 133 -9.63 18.04 9.16
C THR A 133 -9.86 18.20 7.65
N LEU A 134 -8.82 18.62 6.90
CA LEU A 134 -8.90 18.75 5.44
C LEU A 134 -9.05 17.38 4.76
N ARG A 135 -8.25 16.39 5.18
CA ARG A 135 -8.35 15.00 4.69
C ARG A 135 -9.73 14.40 4.95
N LEU A 136 -10.27 14.54 6.16
CA LEU A 136 -11.62 14.08 6.49
C LEU A 136 -12.69 14.76 5.63
N LYS A 137 -12.59 16.07 5.40
CA LYS A 137 -13.49 16.80 4.50
C LYS A 137 -13.38 16.28 3.06
N ALA A 138 -12.17 16.04 2.57
CA ALA A 138 -11.93 15.50 1.24
C ALA A 138 -12.54 14.10 1.09
N VAL A 139 -12.28 13.19 2.02
CA VAL A 139 -12.85 11.82 2.03
C VAL A 139 -14.37 11.87 2.02
N LYS A 140 -15.01 12.63 2.92
CA LYS A 140 -16.47 12.78 2.96
C LYS A 140 -17.03 13.32 1.63
N LYS A 141 -16.37 14.31 1.03
CA LYS A 141 -16.77 14.89 -0.25
C LYS A 141 -16.63 13.88 -1.41
N GLY A 142 -15.54 13.13 -1.44
CA GLY A 142 -15.30 12.05 -2.39
C GLY A 142 -16.37 10.98 -2.31
N ILE A 143 -16.64 10.47 -1.10
CA ILE A 143 -17.67 9.44 -0.88
C ILE A 143 -19.03 9.92 -1.36
N LYS A 144 -19.45 11.13 -0.97
CA LYS A 144 -20.72 11.70 -1.42
C LYS A 144 -20.83 11.78 -2.95
N ARG A 145 -19.71 12.05 -3.64
CA ARG A 145 -19.68 12.19 -5.10
C ARG A 145 -19.88 10.85 -5.81
N HIS A 146 -19.17 9.82 -5.37
CA HIS A 146 -19.07 8.56 -6.12
C HIS A 146 -20.01 7.47 -5.61
N LYS A 147 -20.54 7.56 -4.38
CA LYS A 147 -21.33 6.49 -3.74
C LYS A 147 -22.43 5.90 -4.64
N ALA A 148 -23.11 6.72 -5.44
CA ALA A 148 -24.22 6.27 -6.29
C ALA A 148 -23.78 5.55 -7.58
N SER A 149 -22.48 5.61 -7.94
CA SER A 149 -21.97 5.08 -9.21
C SER A 149 -20.91 3.97 -9.05
N LEU A 150 -20.74 3.43 -7.83
CA LEU A 150 -19.80 2.35 -7.56
C LEU A 150 -20.49 1.00 -7.75
N ASN A 151 -19.93 0.15 -8.62
CA ASN A 151 -20.52 -1.15 -8.94
C ASN A 151 -19.63 -2.34 -8.56
N SER A 152 -18.37 -2.09 -8.21
CA SER A 152 -17.39 -3.14 -7.89
C SER A 152 -16.25 -2.63 -7.01
N PRO A 153 -15.49 -3.52 -6.35
CA PRO A 153 -14.26 -3.13 -5.65
C PRO A 153 -13.21 -2.47 -6.54
N LEU A 154 -13.12 -2.85 -7.82
CA LEU A 154 -12.21 -2.20 -8.77
C LEU A 154 -12.70 -0.79 -9.17
N ASP A 155 -14.02 -0.55 -9.19
CA ASP A 155 -14.55 0.81 -9.33
C ASP A 155 -14.22 1.68 -8.13
N ILE A 156 -14.21 1.12 -6.91
CA ILE A 156 -13.77 1.84 -5.70
C ILE A 156 -12.30 2.25 -5.85
N LEU A 157 -11.42 1.33 -6.26
CA LEU A 157 -10.02 1.65 -6.56
C LEU A 157 -9.91 2.76 -7.62
N ARG A 158 -10.63 2.64 -8.73
CA ARG A 158 -10.60 3.61 -9.83
C ARG A 158 -11.08 5.01 -9.39
N CYS A 159 -12.12 5.08 -8.57
CA CYS A 159 -12.72 6.35 -8.15
C CYS A 159 -11.90 7.07 -7.07
N TYR A 160 -11.34 6.33 -6.11
CA TYR A 160 -10.70 6.93 -4.92
C TYR A 160 -9.20 6.74 -4.83
N GLY A 161 -8.66 5.66 -5.41
CA GLY A 161 -7.27 5.26 -5.27
C GLY A 161 -6.31 6.07 -6.13
N GLY A 162 -5.16 5.49 -6.41
CA GLY A 162 -4.14 6.06 -7.29
C GLY A 162 -3.38 4.97 -7.98
N ARG A 163 -2.44 5.37 -8.85
CA ARG A 163 -1.67 4.42 -9.65
C ARG A 163 -0.78 3.53 -8.78
N ASP A 164 -0.28 4.04 -7.66
CA ASP A 164 0.45 3.28 -6.64
C ASP A 164 -0.37 2.16 -6.00
N ILE A 165 -1.59 2.43 -5.53
CA ILE A 165 -2.49 1.41 -4.95
C ILE A 165 -2.88 0.39 -6.01
N ALA A 166 -3.15 0.84 -7.25
CA ALA A 166 -3.41 -0.05 -8.38
C ALA A 166 -2.20 -0.93 -8.71
N GLY A 167 -0.99 -0.37 -8.66
CA GLY A 167 0.26 -1.12 -8.84
C GLY A 167 0.50 -2.14 -7.72
N MET A 168 0.29 -1.78 -6.46
CA MET A 168 0.38 -2.71 -5.34
C MET A 168 -0.63 -3.86 -5.47
N LEU A 169 -1.85 -3.56 -5.92
CA LEU A 169 -2.87 -4.57 -6.21
C LEU A 169 -2.40 -5.53 -7.33
N GLY A 170 -1.86 -4.98 -8.42
CA GLY A 170 -1.27 -5.78 -9.51
C GLY A 170 -0.12 -6.67 -9.06
N ALA A 171 0.76 -6.14 -8.19
CA ALA A 171 1.87 -6.89 -7.60
C ALA A 171 1.37 -8.10 -6.78
N ILE A 172 0.32 -7.92 -5.97
CA ILE A 172 -0.29 -9.00 -5.20
C ILE A 172 -0.90 -10.06 -6.12
N ILE A 173 -1.60 -9.66 -7.19
CA ILE A 173 -2.17 -10.59 -8.19
C ILE A 173 -1.05 -11.40 -8.86
N ALA A 174 -0.01 -10.75 -9.36
CA ALA A 174 1.07 -11.44 -10.08
C ALA A 174 1.83 -12.41 -9.17
N ALA A 175 2.11 -12.00 -7.92
CA ALA A 175 2.75 -12.86 -6.93
C ALA A 175 1.90 -14.12 -6.66
N ARG A 176 0.57 -13.99 -6.59
CA ARG A 176 -0.33 -15.15 -6.44
C ARG A 176 -0.18 -16.15 -7.58
N HIS A 177 -0.20 -15.66 -8.82
CA HIS A 177 -0.07 -16.52 -10.00
C HIS A 177 1.27 -17.24 -10.10
N GLN A 178 2.32 -16.69 -9.46
CA GLN A 178 3.64 -17.29 -9.39
C GLN A 178 3.90 -18.06 -8.08
N CYS A 179 2.88 -18.22 -7.23
CA CYS A 179 3.00 -18.84 -5.90
C CYS A 179 4.07 -18.19 -5.02
N ILE A 180 4.28 -16.87 -5.16
CA ILE A 180 5.26 -16.10 -4.39
C ILE A 180 4.56 -15.50 -3.16
N PRO A 181 5.01 -15.78 -1.93
CA PRO A 181 4.47 -15.16 -0.73
C PRO A 181 4.74 -13.65 -0.72
N VAL A 182 3.76 -12.88 -0.25
CA VAL A 182 3.83 -11.41 -0.18
C VAL A 182 3.74 -10.95 1.27
N ILE A 183 4.59 -10.02 1.68
CA ILE A 183 4.54 -9.38 2.98
C ILE A 183 4.03 -7.95 2.79
N LEU A 184 2.89 -7.64 3.41
CA LEU A 184 2.23 -6.34 3.37
C LEU A 184 2.77 -5.44 4.50
N ASP A 185 3.10 -4.19 4.20
CA ASP A 185 3.64 -3.24 5.17
C ASP A 185 2.55 -2.55 6.01
N GLY A 186 2.25 -1.29 5.68
CA GLY A 186 1.32 -0.45 6.42
C GLY A 186 -0.10 -0.44 5.85
N PHE A 187 -0.93 0.46 6.37
CA PHE A 187 -2.35 0.55 6.06
C PHE A 187 -2.62 0.64 4.55
N SER A 188 -1.91 1.50 3.84
CA SER A 188 -2.11 1.74 2.40
C SER A 188 -1.83 0.49 1.55
N VAL A 189 -0.82 -0.31 1.94
CA VAL A 189 -0.50 -1.58 1.27
C VAL A 189 -1.59 -2.61 1.56
N CYS A 190 -2.03 -2.70 2.81
CA CYS A 190 -3.12 -3.59 3.22
C CYS A 190 -4.46 -3.23 2.54
N ILE A 191 -4.69 -1.97 2.15
CA ILE A 191 -5.86 -1.58 1.38
C ILE A 191 -5.84 -2.14 -0.05
N ALA A 192 -4.68 -2.24 -0.69
CA ALA A 192 -4.59 -2.93 -1.98
C ALA A 192 -4.99 -4.41 -1.86
N ALA A 193 -4.55 -5.07 -0.78
CA ALA A 193 -4.97 -6.44 -0.45
C ALA A 193 -6.47 -6.52 -0.12
N ALA A 194 -7.02 -5.55 0.61
CA ALA A 194 -8.43 -5.51 0.99
C ALA A 194 -9.38 -5.41 -0.21
N ILE A 195 -9.00 -4.68 -1.26
CA ILE A 195 -9.76 -4.64 -2.51
C ILE A 195 -9.85 -6.05 -3.11
N LEU A 196 -8.73 -6.78 -3.19
CA LEU A 196 -8.72 -8.16 -3.70
C LEU A 196 -9.54 -9.09 -2.81
N HIS A 197 -9.34 -9.02 -1.49
CA HIS A 197 -10.09 -9.81 -0.51
C HIS A 197 -11.61 -9.60 -0.65
N SER A 198 -12.06 -8.36 -0.90
CA SER A 198 -13.48 -8.08 -1.13
C SER A 198 -14.05 -8.66 -2.42
N ILE A 199 -13.20 -8.99 -3.40
CA ILE A 199 -13.58 -9.71 -4.62
C ILE A 199 -13.64 -11.22 -4.34
N ASN A 200 -12.63 -11.74 -3.64
CA ASN A 200 -12.54 -13.14 -3.22
C ASN A 200 -11.61 -13.23 -2.00
N GLU A 201 -12.09 -13.81 -0.91
CA GLU A 201 -11.35 -13.92 0.36
C GLU A 201 -10.02 -14.67 0.19
N ASP A 202 -9.99 -15.70 -0.65
CA ASP A 202 -8.78 -16.50 -0.90
C ASP A 202 -7.73 -15.74 -1.71
N SER A 203 -8.07 -14.63 -2.36
CA SER A 203 -7.19 -13.89 -3.27
C SER A 203 -5.89 -13.40 -2.61
N ILE A 204 -5.87 -13.30 -1.29
CA ILE A 204 -4.73 -12.86 -0.49
C ILE A 204 -4.17 -13.97 0.41
N SER A 205 -4.50 -15.24 0.17
CA SER A 205 -4.04 -16.37 0.98
C SER A 205 -2.51 -16.56 0.99
N HIS A 206 -1.81 -15.96 0.02
CA HIS A 206 -0.34 -15.92 -0.08
C HIS A 206 0.27 -14.68 0.61
N CYS A 207 -0.56 -13.80 1.17
CA CYS A 207 -0.14 -12.58 1.85
C CYS A 207 0.04 -12.78 3.36
N PHE A 208 1.02 -12.09 3.91
CA PHE A 208 1.30 -11.97 5.33
C PHE A 208 1.27 -10.50 5.73
N ALA A 209 0.60 -10.16 6.83
CA ALA A 209 0.70 -8.82 7.40
C ALA A 209 2.04 -8.70 8.13
N GLY A 210 2.93 -7.82 7.66
CA GLY A 210 4.27 -7.67 8.22
C GLY A 210 4.22 -7.08 9.63
N HIS A 211 3.43 -6.02 9.81
CA HIS A 211 3.17 -5.47 11.13
C HIS A 211 1.82 -4.76 11.21
N VAL A 212 1.41 -4.39 12.42
CA VAL A 212 0.37 -3.38 12.63
C VAL A 212 1.02 -2.03 12.93
N THR A 213 0.59 -0.99 12.22
CA THR A 213 1.08 0.39 12.39
C THR A 213 0.29 1.12 13.47
N THR A 214 0.80 2.29 13.88
CA THR A 214 0.06 3.23 14.75
C THR A 214 -1.06 3.99 14.03
N GLU A 215 -1.22 3.78 12.72
CA GLU A 215 -2.28 4.39 11.92
C GLU A 215 -3.65 3.92 12.37
N CYS A 216 -4.61 4.84 12.36
CA CYS A 216 -5.94 4.57 12.84
C CYS A 216 -6.65 3.64 11.86
N GLY A 217 -7.30 2.60 12.39
CA GLY A 217 -8.01 1.63 11.57
C GLY A 217 -7.14 0.54 10.95
N HIS A 218 -5.80 0.56 11.07
CA HIS A 218 -4.97 -0.52 10.52
C HIS A 218 -5.22 -1.87 11.20
N LYS A 219 -5.29 -1.91 12.53
CA LYS A 219 -5.67 -3.14 13.25
C LYS A 219 -7.04 -3.67 12.80
N ALA A 220 -8.03 -2.79 12.75
CA ALA A 220 -9.39 -3.17 12.32
C ALA A 220 -9.42 -3.65 10.86
N LEU A 221 -8.61 -3.04 9.98
CA LEU A 221 -8.46 -3.49 8.60
C LEU A 221 -7.91 -4.92 8.53
N LEU A 222 -6.83 -5.20 9.28
CA LEU A 222 -6.23 -6.53 9.34
C LEU A 222 -7.23 -7.59 9.82
N GLU A 223 -8.05 -7.25 10.83
CA GLU A 223 -9.15 -8.09 11.31
C GLU A 223 -10.19 -8.36 10.20
N ARG A 224 -10.55 -7.36 9.39
CA ARG A 224 -11.52 -7.53 8.28
C ARG A 224 -11.02 -8.39 7.13
N ILE A 225 -9.70 -8.39 6.87
CA ILE A 225 -9.08 -9.20 5.81
C ILE A 225 -8.48 -10.50 6.37
N SER A 226 -8.82 -10.87 7.62
CA SER A 226 -8.39 -12.09 8.29
C SER A 226 -6.87 -12.31 8.32
N LEU A 227 -6.09 -11.22 8.39
CA LEU A 227 -4.63 -11.30 8.50
C LEU A 227 -4.18 -10.98 9.93
N ILE A 228 -3.32 -11.86 10.48
CA ILE A 228 -2.67 -11.64 11.77
C ILE A 228 -1.29 -11.02 11.51
N PRO A 229 -0.98 -9.84 12.07
CA PRO A 229 0.32 -9.22 11.87
C PRO A 229 1.42 -10.04 12.55
N ILE A 230 2.56 -10.20 11.87
CA ILE A 230 3.75 -10.86 12.43
C ILE A 230 4.32 -10.03 13.60
N HIS A 231 4.22 -8.70 13.52
CA HIS A 231 4.72 -7.79 14.53
C HIS A 231 3.69 -6.74 14.99
N ASP A 232 3.66 -6.47 16.29
CA ASP A 232 3.06 -5.27 16.88
C ASP A 232 4.14 -4.59 17.72
N MET A 233 4.76 -3.55 17.16
CA MET A 233 5.89 -2.85 17.79
C MET A 233 5.54 -1.40 18.16
N GLY A 234 4.31 -0.96 17.94
CA GLY A 234 3.92 0.45 18.15
C GLY A 234 4.67 1.44 17.25
N ILE A 235 5.12 1.01 16.07
CA ILE A 235 5.86 1.85 15.10
C ILE A 235 5.01 2.16 13.87
N GLY A 236 5.23 3.33 13.27
CA GLY A 236 4.52 3.79 12.07
C GLY A 236 5.47 4.54 11.12
N ILE A 237 6.57 3.91 10.74
CA ILE A 237 7.60 4.52 9.86
C ILE A 237 7.10 4.59 8.41
N GLY A 238 6.45 3.52 7.92
CA GLY A 238 6.02 3.40 6.53
C GLY A 238 7.12 2.92 5.59
N ASP A 239 6.94 3.19 4.29
CA ASP A 239 7.89 2.91 3.20
C ASP A 239 8.34 1.44 3.07
N GLY A 240 7.58 0.46 3.54
CA GLY A 240 7.98 -0.97 3.48
C GLY A 240 8.82 -1.45 4.67
N THR A 241 9.02 -0.60 5.68
CA THR A 241 9.89 -0.88 6.82
C THR A 241 9.37 -2.03 7.69
N GLY A 242 8.06 -2.06 7.98
CA GLY A 242 7.39 -3.14 8.71
C GLY A 242 7.44 -4.47 7.97
N ALA A 243 7.19 -4.46 6.67
CA ALA A 243 7.33 -5.65 5.83
C ALA A 243 8.77 -6.18 5.81
N ALA A 244 9.77 -5.28 5.80
CA ALA A 244 11.18 -5.67 5.87
C ALA A 244 11.57 -6.30 7.21
N PHE A 245 10.98 -5.89 8.34
CA PHE A 245 11.18 -6.56 9.62
C PHE A 245 10.62 -7.99 9.60
N ALA A 246 9.38 -8.15 9.14
CA ALA A 246 8.74 -9.45 9.02
C ALA A 246 9.49 -10.39 8.06
N LEU A 247 10.04 -9.84 6.97
CA LEU A 247 10.91 -10.59 6.07
C LEU A 247 12.09 -11.24 6.80
N ASN A 248 12.74 -10.49 7.70
CA ASN A 248 13.84 -11.03 8.49
C ASN A 248 13.38 -12.17 9.41
N THR A 249 12.24 -12.02 10.08
CA THR A 249 11.66 -13.08 10.90
C THR A 249 11.32 -14.32 10.09
N MET A 250 10.71 -14.17 8.90
CA MET A 250 10.43 -15.29 8.00
C MET A 250 11.71 -16.02 7.57
N ARG A 251 12.79 -15.27 7.29
CA ARG A 251 14.09 -15.87 6.97
C ARG A 251 14.64 -16.74 8.10
N LEU A 252 14.61 -16.22 9.32
CA LEU A 252 15.08 -16.95 10.50
C LEU A 252 14.23 -18.20 10.75
N ASN A 253 12.91 -18.13 10.52
CA ASN A 253 12.03 -19.29 10.62
C ASN A 253 12.38 -20.37 9.59
N CYS A 254 12.65 -19.99 8.33
CA CYS A 254 13.10 -20.93 7.30
C CYS A 254 14.45 -21.58 7.65
N GLU A 255 15.38 -20.82 8.21
CA GLU A 255 16.70 -21.32 8.63
C GLU A 255 16.56 -22.33 9.77
N ALA A 256 15.77 -21.99 10.79
CA ALA A 256 15.48 -22.88 11.91
C ALA A 256 14.82 -24.18 11.43
N LEU A 257 13.83 -24.10 10.54
CA LEU A 257 13.16 -25.26 9.98
C LEU A 257 14.12 -26.16 9.18
N SER A 258 14.98 -25.56 8.36
CA SER A 258 15.98 -26.31 7.57
C SER A 258 16.94 -27.07 8.49
N THR A 259 17.40 -26.43 9.58
CA THR A 259 18.28 -27.04 10.58
C THR A 259 17.62 -28.20 11.32
N ILE A 260 16.31 -28.14 11.55
CA ILE A 260 15.56 -29.21 12.23
C ILE A 260 15.32 -30.39 11.28
N ILE A 261 14.95 -30.13 10.01
CA ILE A 261 14.64 -31.18 9.03
C ILE A 261 15.89 -31.96 8.60
N GLU A 262 17.06 -31.33 8.60
CA GLU A 262 18.34 -31.98 8.27
C GLU A 262 18.84 -32.94 9.37
N LYS A 263 18.19 -33.00 10.54
CA LYS A 263 18.46 -33.96 11.62
C LYS A 263 17.50 -35.14 11.59
#